data_AF-A0A3M2STE7-F1
#
_entry.id   AF-A0A3M2STE7-F1
#
_cell.length_a   1.000
_cell.length_b   1.000
_cell.length_c   1.000
_cell.angle_alpha   90.00
_cell.angle_beta   90.00
_cell.angle_gamma   90.00
#
_symmetry.space_group_name_H-M   'P 1'
#
loop_
_entity.id
_entity.type
_entity.pdbx_description
1 polymer ?
#
loop_
_entity_poly.entity_id
_entity_poly.type
_entity_poly.pdbx_seq_one_letter_code
_entity_poly.pdbx_strand_id
1 'polypeptide(L)'
;MRLRPIELRDLGSLENISVSRRQELTEVAVKRAVILADEGRHLLLSGDPVAPGELIAAPSATKVGGLAVCILDADADTQTARLRHRGDPEEYLPLHLGFAQWMREHAIDPVPRLDVLKASGWEAMQWDRLNSIGPNDPRWRVRLIDTSNRSHDRVAGDVNRWIATALEDDSLVMRPEDWG
;
A
#
# COMPACT_ATOMS: atom_id res chain seq x y z
N MET A 1 -9.71 -18.12 -9.28
CA MET A 1 -8.99 -17.01 -8.63
C MET A 1 -8.53 -17.44 -7.24
N ARG A 2 -7.23 -17.51 -6.96
CA ARG A 2 -6.70 -17.92 -5.64
C ARG A 2 -5.90 -16.78 -5.03
N LEU A 3 -6.60 -15.86 -4.37
CA LEU A 3 -5.98 -14.84 -3.54
C LEU A 3 -5.59 -15.44 -2.19
N ARG A 4 -4.48 -14.99 -1.62
CA ARG A 4 -4.15 -15.17 -0.22
C ARG A 4 -4.21 -13.82 0.47
N PRO A 5 -5.26 -13.51 1.25
CA PRO A 5 -5.27 -12.31 2.07
C PRO A 5 -4.29 -12.49 3.23
N ILE A 6 -3.51 -11.44 3.51
CA ILE A 6 -2.71 -11.30 4.72
C ILE A 6 -2.72 -9.85 5.18
N GLU A 7 -2.42 -9.63 6.45
CA GLU A 7 -2.03 -8.35 7.00
C GLU A 7 -0.56 -8.34 7.41
N LEU A 8 0.02 -7.14 7.60
CA LEU A 8 1.41 -7.02 8.05
C LEU A 8 1.66 -7.76 9.37
N ARG A 9 0.66 -7.80 10.26
CA ARG A 9 0.70 -8.55 11.53
C ARG A 9 0.79 -10.06 11.36
N ASP A 10 0.37 -10.60 10.21
CA ASP A 10 0.53 -12.03 9.91
C ASP A 10 1.99 -12.39 9.61
N LEU A 11 2.84 -11.38 9.40
CA LEU A 11 4.26 -11.52 9.07
C LEU A 11 5.18 -11.24 10.25
N GLY A 12 4.67 -10.62 11.32
CA GLY A 12 5.43 -10.32 12.53
C GLY A 12 4.69 -9.39 13.48
N SER A 13 5.25 -9.20 14.68
CA SER A 13 4.70 -8.27 15.67
C SER A 13 4.76 -6.82 15.16
N LEU A 14 3.70 -6.06 15.42
CA LEU A 14 3.58 -4.63 15.12
C LEU A 14 3.77 -3.74 16.36
N GLU A 15 4.05 -4.32 17.53
CA GLU A 15 4.28 -3.54 18.75
C GLU A 15 5.54 -2.67 18.62
N ASN A 16 5.39 -1.35 18.80
CA ASN A 16 6.48 -0.37 18.68
C ASN A 16 7.30 -0.53 17.39
N ILE A 17 6.63 -0.86 16.28
CA ILE A 17 7.32 -1.17 15.03
C ILE A 17 8.09 0.05 14.51
N SER A 18 9.41 -0.12 14.33
CA SER A 18 10.25 0.90 13.71
C SER A 18 10.03 0.95 12.20
N VAL A 19 10.42 2.05 11.55
CA VAL A 19 10.38 2.19 10.08
C VAL A 19 11.17 1.06 9.42
N SER A 20 12.40 0.81 9.87
CA SER A 20 13.23 -0.30 9.38
C SER A 20 12.53 -1.66 9.54
N ARG A 21 11.95 -1.96 10.72
CA ARG A 21 11.27 -3.25 10.94
C ARG A 21 10.04 -3.42 10.05
N ARG A 22 9.28 -2.35 9.84
CA ARG A 22 8.15 -2.35 8.89
C ARG A 22 8.62 -2.67 7.47
N GLN A 23 9.73 -2.10 7.03
CA GLN A 23 10.30 -2.34 5.71
C GLN A 23 10.83 -3.77 5.53
N GLU A 24 11.41 -4.36 6.57
CA GLU A 24 11.74 -5.78 6.58
C GLU A 24 10.48 -6.65 6.40
N LEU A 25 9.39 -6.34 7.10
CA LEU A 25 8.12 -7.06 6.94
C LEU A 25 7.49 -6.86 5.55
N THR A 26 7.64 -5.67 4.96
CA THR A 26 7.26 -5.42 3.56
C THR A 26 8.02 -6.35 2.61
N GLU A 27 9.33 -6.51 2.79
CA GLU A 27 10.11 -7.47 2.00
C GLU A 27 9.68 -8.93 2.22
N VAL A 28 9.30 -9.30 3.45
CA VAL A 28 8.71 -10.63 3.72
C VAL A 28 7.42 -10.82 2.93
N ALA A 29 6.56 -9.78 2.86
CA ALA A 29 5.34 -9.82 2.06
C ALA A 29 5.65 -10.00 0.57
N VAL A 30 6.61 -9.25 0.04
CA VAL A 30 7.05 -9.35 -1.36
C VAL A 30 7.59 -10.75 -1.68
N LYS A 31 8.47 -11.30 -0.84
CA LYS A 31 8.95 -12.68 -0.99
C LYS A 31 7.82 -13.70 -0.96
N ARG A 32 6.82 -13.49 -0.10
CA ARG A 32 5.63 -14.36 -0.05
C ARG A 32 4.81 -14.28 -1.33
N ALA A 33 4.69 -13.10 -1.93
CA ALA A 33 4.03 -12.90 -3.22
C ALA A 33 4.77 -13.65 -4.34
N VAL A 34 6.10 -13.62 -4.35
CA VAL A 34 6.93 -14.38 -5.31
C VAL A 34 6.64 -15.88 -5.20
N ILE A 35 6.68 -16.45 -3.99
CA ILE A 35 6.39 -17.88 -3.77
C ILE A 35 4.98 -18.24 -4.23
N LEU A 36 3.99 -17.39 -3.94
CA LEU A 36 2.61 -17.62 -4.37
C LEU A 36 2.44 -17.53 -5.89
N ALA A 37 3.21 -16.68 -6.57
CA ALA A 37 3.16 -16.57 -8.02
C ALA A 37 3.59 -17.88 -8.70
N ASP A 38 4.58 -18.58 -8.16
CA ASP A 38 4.99 -19.92 -8.63
C ASP A 38 3.87 -20.97 -8.49
N GLU A 39 2.92 -20.75 -7.57
CA GLU A 39 1.71 -21.57 -7.39
C GLU A 39 0.52 -21.10 -8.24
N GLY A 40 0.68 -20.07 -9.08
CA GLY A 40 -0.42 -19.44 -9.82
C GLY A 40 -1.40 -18.67 -8.93
N ARG A 41 -0.91 -18.09 -7.83
CA ARG A 41 -1.71 -17.38 -6.82
C ARG A 41 -1.21 -15.94 -6.65
N HIS A 42 -2.09 -15.08 -6.14
CA HIS A 42 -1.72 -13.70 -5.80
C HIS A 42 -1.83 -13.47 -4.30
N LEU A 43 -0.97 -12.59 -3.79
CA LEU A 43 -1.04 -12.08 -2.43
C LEU A 43 -1.92 -10.82 -2.42
N LEU A 44 -2.89 -10.77 -1.52
CA LEU A 44 -3.60 -9.54 -1.17
C LEU A 44 -3.07 -9.08 0.18
N LEU A 45 -2.25 -8.04 0.18
CA LEU A 45 -1.77 -7.39 1.39
C LEU A 45 -2.77 -6.29 1.77
N SER A 46 -3.44 -6.46 2.90
CA SER A 46 -4.38 -5.50 3.48
C SER A 46 -3.90 -5.01 4.85
N GLY A 47 -4.27 -3.80 5.27
CA GLY A 47 -4.08 -3.35 6.65
C GLY A 47 -3.08 -2.21 6.85
N ASP A 48 -2.66 -2.05 8.12
CA ASP A 48 -1.82 -0.96 8.68
C ASP A 48 -0.56 -0.64 7.86
N PRO A 49 -0.09 0.61 7.91
CA PRO A 49 0.29 1.31 6.68
C PRO A 49 1.60 0.81 6.08
N VAL A 50 1.51 0.13 4.95
CA VAL A 50 2.63 -0.05 4.02
C VAL A 50 2.45 0.93 2.88
N ALA A 51 3.43 1.81 2.69
CA ALA A 51 3.39 2.76 1.60
C ALA A 51 3.67 2.03 0.27
N PRO A 52 2.98 2.35 -0.84
CA PRO A 52 3.24 1.73 -2.13
C PRO A 52 4.72 1.84 -2.56
N GLY A 53 5.37 2.95 -2.21
CA GLY A 53 6.81 3.15 -2.47
C GLY A 53 7.70 2.13 -1.76
N GLU A 54 7.32 1.65 -0.58
CA GLU A 54 8.07 0.59 0.13
C GLU A 54 7.95 -0.76 -0.58
N LEU A 55 6.81 -1.07 -1.20
CA LEU A 55 6.65 -2.30 -1.97
C LEU A 55 7.56 -2.32 -3.20
N ILE A 56 7.70 -1.19 -3.90
CA ILE A 56 8.59 -1.05 -5.06
C ILE A 56 10.06 -1.01 -4.63
N ALA A 57 10.37 -0.34 -3.53
CA ALA A 57 11.73 -0.27 -2.99
C ALA A 57 12.17 -1.56 -2.27
N ALA A 58 11.27 -2.50 -1.96
CA ALA A 58 11.64 -3.77 -1.33
C ALA A 58 12.65 -4.54 -2.20
N PRO A 59 13.73 -5.12 -1.64
CA PRO A 59 14.79 -5.78 -2.41
C PRO A 59 14.29 -6.75 -3.49
N SER A 60 13.29 -7.57 -3.16
CA SER A 60 12.75 -8.59 -4.06
C SER A 60 11.62 -8.10 -4.97
N ALA A 61 11.28 -6.80 -4.98
CA ALA A 61 10.13 -6.29 -5.73
C ALA A 61 10.17 -6.64 -7.22
N THR A 62 11.35 -6.63 -7.85
CA THR A 62 11.47 -6.95 -9.28
C THR A 62 11.18 -8.40 -9.63
N LYS A 63 11.00 -9.27 -8.63
CA LYS A 63 10.65 -10.68 -8.80
C LYS A 63 9.15 -10.92 -8.75
N VAL A 64 8.34 -9.95 -8.31
CA VAL A 64 6.88 -10.07 -8.44
C VAL A 64 6.49 -9.69 -9.86
N GLY A 65 5.50 -10.39 -10.44
CA GLY A 65 5.07 -10.09 -11.82
C GLY A 65 4.50 -8.68 -11.97
N GLY A 66 4.01 -8.07 -10.90
CA GLY A 66 3.49 -6.71 -10.87
C GLY A 66 2.78 -6.38 -9.56
N LEU A 67 2.50 -5.10 -9.34
CA LEU A 67 1.83 -4.58 -8.15
C LEU A 67 0.59 -3.77 -8.56
N ALA A 68 -0.57 -4.16 -8.03
CA ALA A 68 -1.78 -3.35 -8.10
C ALA A 68 -2.06 -2.75 -6.72
N VAL A 69 -2.28 -1.44 -6.66
CA VAL A 69 -2.45 -0.72 -5.39
C VAL A 69 -3.81 -0.05 -5.34
N CYS A 70 -4.52 -0.26 -4.24
CA CYS A 70 -5.75 0.45 -3.93
C CYS A 70 -5.69 1.04 -2.53
N ILE A 71 -6.11 2.30 -2.42
CA ILE A 71 -6.27 3.03 -1.17
C ILE A 71 -7.76 3.23 -0.93
N LEU A 72 -8.24 2.75 0.22
CA LEU A 72 -9.58 3.06 0.71
C LEU A 72 -9.52 4.39 1.46
N ASP A 73 -10.10 5.41 0.85
CA ASP A 73 -10.02 6.78 1.34
C ASP A 73 -11.34 7.23 1.94
N ALA A 74 -11.30 8.18 2.86
CA ALA A 74 -12.48 8.85 3.40
C ALA A 74 -12.13 10.31 3.66
N ASP A 75 -13.07 11.23 3.44
CA ASP A 75 -12.90 12.62 3.82
C ASP A 75 -12.58 12.78 5.31
N ALA A 76 -11.98 13.90 5.67
CA ALA A 76 -11.44 14.12 7.02
C ALA A 76 -12.52 14.00 8.11
N ASP A 77 -13.73 14.48 7.85
CA ASP A 77 -14.85 14.44 8.79
C ASP A 77 -15.33 13.00 9.00
N THR A 78 -15.49 12.24 7.92
CA THR A 78 -15.89 10.83 7.97
C THR A 78 -14.81 9.99 8.65
N GLN A 79 -13.55 10.18 8.31
CA GLN A 79 -12.44 9.48 8.93
C GLN A 79 -12.41 9.76 10.44
N THR A 80 -12.49 11.03 10.84
CA THR A 80 -12.55 11.44 12.24
C THR A 80 -13.70 10.77 12.99
N ALA A 81 -14.90 10.79 12.40
CA ALA A 81 -16.08 10.15 13.00
C ALA A 81 -15.87 8.63 13.19
N ARG A 82 -15.29 7.95 12.19
CA ARG A 82 -15.00 6.50 12.25
C ARG A 82 -13.93 6.16 13.29
N LEU A 83 -12.86 6.96 13.38
CA LEU A 83 -11.79 6.79 14.38
C LEU A 83 -12.35 6.94 15.79
N ARG A 84 -13.12 8.01 16.05
CA ARG A 84 -13.79 8.21 17.35
C ARG A 84 -14.76 7.09 17.68
N HIS A 85 -15.55 6.63 16.70
CA HIS A 85 -16.48 5.53 16.90
C HIS A 85 -15.78 4.21 17.23
N ARG A 86 -14.61 3.95 16.62
CA ARG A 86 -13.79 2.78 16.91
C ARG A 86 -13.09 2.86 18.28
N GLY A 87 -12.97 4.06 18.85
CA GLY A 87 -12.37 4.30 20.16
C GLY A 87 -10.90 4.70 20.11
N ASP A 88 -10.41 5.17 18.96
CA ASP A 88 -9.03 5.65 18.83
C ASP A 88 -8.80 6.90 19.71
N PRO A 89 -7.63 7.04 20.37
CA PRO A 89 -7.31 8.21 21.18
C PRO A 89 -7.32 9.51 20.38
N GLU A 90 -7.94 10.56 20.93
CA GLU A 90 -8.09 11.87 20.28
C GLU A 90 -6.73 12.49 19.91
N GLU A 91 -5.70 12.24 20.72
CA GLU A 91 -4.33 12.73 20.49
C GLU A 91 -3.67 12.17 19.22
N TYR A 92 -4.15 11.03 18.71
CA TYR A 92 -3.63 10.43 17.47
C TYR A 92 -4.44 10.81 16.22
N LEU A 93 -5.58 11.49 16.35
CA LEU A 93 -6.38 11.91 15.19
C LEU A 93 -5.58 12.77 14.19
N PRO A 94 -4.79 13.79 14.61
CA PRO A 94 -3.99 14.56 13.66
C PRO A 94 -2.99 13.69 12.88
N LEU A 95 -2.44 12.64 13.52
CA LEU A 95 -1.53 11.70 12.87
C LEU A 95 -2.27 10.87 11.82
N HIS A 96 -3.46 10.36 12.12
CA HIS A 96 -4.26 9.59 11.15
C HIS A 96 -4.70 10.42 9.95
N LEU A 97 -5.13 11.67 10.18
CA LEU A 97 -5.54 12.58 9.12
C LEU A 97 -4.35 13.03 8.27
N GLY A 98 -3.22 13.34 8.91
CA GLY A 98 -1.97 13.66 8.22
C GLY A 98 -1.46 12.49 7.38
N PHE A 99 -1.55 11.26 7.90
CA PHE A 99 -1.21 10.06 7.16
C PHE A 99 -2.13 9.84 5.94
N ALA A 100 -3.45 10.02 6.10
CA ALA A 100 -4.40 9.91 5.00
C ALA A 100 -4.14 10.95 3.90
N GLN A 101 -3.88 12.21 4.28
CA GLN A 101 -3.47 13.25 3.33
C GLN A 101 -2.19 12.87 2.60
N TRP A 102 -1.17 12.44 3.34
CA TRP A 102 0.10 12.00 2.76
C TRP A 102 -0.06 10.84 1.77
N MET A 103 -0.96 9.89 2.05
CA MET A 103 -1.28 8.79 1.12
C MET A 103 -2.01 9.25 -0.14
N ARG A 104 -2.88 10.28 -0.06
CA ARG A 104 -3.52 10.89 -1.26
C ARG A 104 -2.49 11.57 -2.14
N GLU A 105 -1.56 12.31 -1.54
CA GLU A 105 -0.44 12.94 -2.26
C GLU A 105 0.41 11.85 -2.94
N HIS A 106 0.72 10.77 -2.22
CA HIS A 106 1.46 9.62 -2.77
C HIS A 106 0.72 8.86 -3.86
N ALA A 107 -0.60 8.93 -3.93
CA ALA A 107 -1.34 8.30 -5.02
C ALA A 107 -1.08 9.01 -6.38
N ILE A 108 -0.64 10.28 -6.34
CA ILE A 108 -0.36 11.11 -7.51
C ILE A 108 1.14 11.17 -7.81
N ASP A 109 1.96 11.25 -6.77
CA ASP A 109 3.40 11.42 -6.86
C ASP A 109 4.10 10.60 -5.78
N PRO A 110 4.93 9.59 -6.12
CA PRO A 110 5.60 8.74 -5.13
C PRO A 110 6.78 9.41 -4.41
N VAL A 111 7.23 10.59 -4.84
CA VAL A 111 8.49 11.21 -4.37
C VAL A 111 8.35 12.14 -3.15
N PRO A 112 7.30 12.97 -3.01
CA PRO A 112 7.13 13.88 -1.90
C PRO A 112 7.29 13.16 -0.57
N ARG A 113 8.05 13.74 0.36
CA ARG A 113 8.19 13.20 1.72
C ARG A 113 8.76 11.77 1.83
N LEU A 114 9.41 11.25 0.79
CA LEU A 114 10.17 9.99 0.87
C LEU A 114 11.25 10.01 1.97
N ASP A 115 11.73 11.19 2.37
CA ASP A 115 12.63 11.35 3.52
C ASP A 115 12.05 10.75 4.81
N VAL A 116 10.73 10.78 4.99
CA VAL A 116 10.05 10.17 6.16
C VAL A 116 10.14 8.65 6.14
N LEU A 117 10.11 8.05 4.95
CA LEU A 117 10.27 6.60 4.77
C LEU A 117 11.73 6.17 4.81
N LYS A 118 12.65 7.02 4.37
CA LYS A 118 14.09 6.75 4.36
C LYS A 118 14.73 6.99 5.73
N ALA A 119 14.21 7.93 6.52
CA ALA A 119 14.72 8.26 7.84
C ALA A 119 14.56 7.05 8.78
N SER A 120 15.68 6.53 9.30
CA SER A 120 15.71 5.30 10.11
C SER A 120 15.10 4.07 9.42
N GLY A 121 15.10 4.08 8.08
CA GLY A 121 14.68 2.97 7.24
C GLY A 121 15.71 1.86 7.19
N TRP A 122 15.31 0.73 6.62
CA TRP A 122 16.16 -0.42 6.39
C TRP A 122 17.09 -0.14 5.19
N GLU A 123 18.40 -0.33 5.40
CA GLU A 123 19.43 0.01 4.41
C GLU A 123 19.33 -0.77 3.09
N ALA A 124 18.69 -1.95 3.10
CA ALA A 124 18.55 -2.78 1.92
C ALA A 124 17.50 -2.24 0.92
N MET A 125 16.71 -1.26 1.32
CA MET A 125 15.66 -0.67 0.47
C MET A 125 16.25 0.01 -0.77
N GLN A 126 15.74 -0.39 -1.93
CA GLN A 126 16.17 0.02 -3.26
C GLN A 126 15.39 1.25 -3.72
N TRP A 127 15.52 2.34 -2.97
CA TRP A 127 14.75 3.57 -3.19
C TRP A 127 14.99 4.24 -4.54
N ASP A 128 16.13 3.96 -5.18
CA ASP A 128 16.47 4.55 -6.46
C ASP A 128 15.51 4.18 -7.59
N ARG A 129 14.76 3.08 -7.43
CA ARG A 129 13.69 2.66 -8.34
C ARG A 129 12.58 3.69 -8.51
N LEU A 130 12.35 4.52 -7.49
CA LEU A 130 11.36 5.60 -7.53
C LEU A 130 11.92 6.89 -8.13
N ASN A 131 13.24 7.05 -8.26
CA ASN A 131 13.87 8.31 -8.69
C ASN A 131 13.49 8.67 -10.14
N SER A 132 13.12 7.69 -10.97
CA SER A 132 12.72 7.91 -12.36
C SER A 132 11.22 8.14 -12.52
N ILE A 133 10.41 7.99 -11.46
CA ILE A 133 8.95 8.09 -11.51
C ILE A 133 8.54 9.47 -10.98
N GLY A 134 8.02 10.32 -11.87
CA GLY A 134 7.59 11.67 -11.52
C GLY A 134 6.11 11.76 -11.11
N PRO A 135 5.66 12.98 -10.76
CA PRO A 135 4.23 13.25 -10.55
C PRO A 135 3.41 12.92 -11.81
N ASN A 136 2.27 12.25 -11.63
CA ASN A 136 1.36 11.82 -12.72
C ASN A 136 2.01 10.89 -13.76
N ASP A 137 3.15 10.25 -13.44
CA ASP A 137 3.75 9.29 -14.33
C ASP A 137 2.82 8.08 -14.53
N PRO A 138 2.50 7.69 -15.78
CA PRO A 138 1.57 6.58 -16.04
C PRO A 138 2.07 5.23 -15.50
N ARG A 139 3.36 5.11 -15.16
CA ARG A 139 3.92 3.93 -14.50
C ARG A 139 3.50 3.85 -13.02
N TRP A 140 3.15 4.97 -12.39
CA TRP A 140 2.66 5.04 -11.02
C TRP A 140 1.13 4.95 -10.98
N ARG A 141 0.61 3.81 -10.53
CA ARG A 141 -0.80 3.48 -10.66
C ARG A 141 -1.39 3.10 -9.32
N VAL A 142 -2.09 4.06 -8.72
CA VAL A 142 -2.75 3.90 -7.42
C VAL A 142 -4.24 4.22 -7.57
N ARG A 143 -5.10 3.24 -7.25
CA ARG A 143 -6.54 3.42 -7.27
C ARG A 143 -7.05 3.96 -5.93
N LEU A 144 -7.66 5.13 -5.94
CA LEU A 144 -8.44 5.63 -4.80
C LEU A 144 -9.89 5.16 -4.89
N ILE A 145 -10.41 4.59 -3.80
CA ILE A 145 -11.84 4.32 -3.62
C ILE A 145 -12.32 5.21 -2.47
N ASP A 146 -13.11 6.23 -2.79
CA ASP A 146 -13.78 7.06 -1.78
C ASP A 146 -14.88 6.26 -1.08
N THR A 147 -14.73 6.11 0.23
CA THR A 147 -15.61 5.35 1.11
C THR A 147 -16.49 6.24 1.98
N SER A 148 -16.39 7.57 1.88
CA SER A 148 -16.95 8.53 2.86
C SER A 148 -18.45 8.30 3.10
N ASN A 149 -19.22 8.21 2.02
CA ASN A 149 -20.67 8.03 2.06
C ASN A 149 -21.12 6.62 1.64
N ARG A 150 -20.29 5.59 1.89
CA ARG A 150 -20.57 4.20 1.48
C ARG A 150 -20.73 3.28 2.68
N SER A 151 -21.66 2.32 2.56
CA SER A 151 -21.77 1.21 3.50
C SER A 151 -20.60 0.23 3.34
N HIS A 152 -20.33 -0.58 4.37
CA HIS A 152 -19.30 -1.62 4.31
C HIS A 152 -19.52 -2.61 3.15
N ASP A 153 -20.75 -3.05 2.93
CA ASP A 153 -21.09 -3.96 1.82
C ASP A 153 -20.80 -3.33 0.45
N ARG A 154 -21.08 -2.03 0.31
CA ARG A 154 -20.80 -1.30 -0.93
C ARG A 154 -19.29 -1.21 -1.17
N VAL A 155 -18.51 -0.86 -0.14
CA VAL A 155 -17.05 -0.80 -0.20
C VAL A 155 -16.46 -2.17 -0.52
N ALA A 156 -16.89 -3.24 0.15
CA ALA A 156 -16.46 -4.60 -0.14
C ALA A 156 -16.75 -5.00 -1.60
N GLY A 157 -17.93 -4.63 -2.11
CA GLY A 157 -18.28 -4.83 -3.51
C GLY A 157 -17.40 -4.03 -4.48
N ASP A 158 -17.05 -2.79 -4.15
CA ASP A 158 -16.12 -1.96 -4.94
C ASP A 158 -14.71 -2.55 -4.97
N VAL A 159 -14.21 -3.01 -3.81
CA VAL A 159 -12.90 -3.67 -3.70
C VAL A 159 -12.87 -4.97 -4.49
N ASN A 160 -13.89 -5.83 -4.36
CA ASN A 160 -13.97 -7.07 -5.12
C ASN A 160 -13.98 -6.83 -6.64
N ARG A 161 -14.70 -5.80 -7.10
CA ARG A 161 -14.67 -5.40 -8.51
C ARG A 161 -13.29 -4.92 -8.93
N TRP A 162 -12.67 -4.04 -8.14
CA TRP A 162 -11.33 -3.54 -8.44
C TRP A 162 -10.31 -4.68 -8.51
N ILE A 163 -10.33 -5.63 -7.58
CA ILE A 163 -9.45 -6.80 -7.58
C ILE A 163 -9.66 -7.62 -8.86
N ALA A 164 -10.92 -7.92 -9.22
CA ALA A 164 -11.22 -8.67 -10.44
C ALA A 164 -10.67 -7.96 -11.68
N THR A 165 -10.86 -6.64 -11.79
CA THR A 165 -10.32 -5.84 -12.89
C THR A 165 -8.80 -5.85 -12.89
N ALA A 166 -8.13 -5.66 -11.75
CA ALA A 166 -6.67 -5.63 -11.68
C ALA A 166 -5.99 -6.96 -12.05
N LEU A 167 -6.72 -8.08 -12.01
CA LEU A 167 -6.23 -9.39 -12.44
C LEU A 167 -6.34 -9.61 -13.95
N GLU A 168 -7.20 -8.85 -14.64
CA GLU A 168 -7.48 -8.99 -16.07
C GLU A 168 -6.90 -7.83 -16.88
N ASP A 169 -6.81 -6.65 -16.28
CA ASP A 169 -6.41 -5.39 -16.91
C ASP A 169 -5.03 -4.95 -16.42
N ASP A 170 -4.06 -5.14 -17.31
CA ASP A 170 -2.67 -4.76 -17.05
C ASP A 170 -2.46 -3.25 -16.88
N SER A 171 -3.41 -2.43 -17.33
CA SER A 171 -3.34 -0.97 -17.15
C SER A 171 -3.40 -0.56 -15.67
N LEU A 172 -3.85 -1.43 -14.76
CA LEU A 172 -3.90 -1.17 -13.32
C LEU A 172 -2.66 -1.68 -12.56
N VAL A 173 -1.73 -2.35 -13.22
CA VAL A 173 -0.61 -3.07 -12.60
C VAL A 173 0.70 -2.37 -12.89
N MET A 174 1.39 -1.89 -11.86
CA MET A 174 2.76 -1.38 -11.97
C MET A 174 3.71 -2.56 -12.19
N ARG A 175 4.49 -2.54 -13.26
CA ARG A 175 5.37 -3.65 -13.63
C ARG A 175 6.83 -3.39 -13.25
N PRO A 176 7.62 -4.41 -12.85
CA PRO A 176 9.02 -4.23 -12.51
C PRO A 176 9.86 -3.50 -13.56
N GLU A 177 9.62 -3.77 -14.84
CA GLU A 177 10.30 -3.16 -15.98
C GLU A 177 10.03 -1.65 -16.12
N ASP A 178 8.99 -1.14 -15.45
CA ASP A 178 8.67 0.28 -15.40
C ASP A 178 9.51 1.04 -14.36
N TRP A 179 10.10 0.30 -13.41
CA TRP A 179 10.88 0.86 -12.31
C TRP A 179 12.36 0.88 -12.73
N GLY A 180 13.07 1.97 -12.44
CA GLY A 180 14.45 2.19 -12.92
C GLY A 180 15.44 1.08 -12.57
#